data_AF-A0A5N7WHH7-F1
#
_entry.id   AF-A0A5N7WHH7-F1
#
_cell.length_a   1.000
_cell.length_b   1.000
_cell.length_c   1.000
_cell.angle_alpha   90.00
_cell.angle_beta   90.00
_cell.angle_gamma   90.00
#
_symmetry.space_group_name_H-M   'P 1'
#
loop_
_entity.id
_entity.type
_entity.pdbx_description
1 polymer ?
#
loop_
_entity_poly.entity_id
_entity_poly.type
_entity_poly.pdbx_seq_one_letter_code
_entity_poly.pdbx_strand_id
1 'polypeptide(L)'
;METIEQMAERHIRESEADLNHIDVLMKRAQKASANAADQAEAEMLLEQAAKQHAKLDQHLTALRSQQEPDHEKLAEEGARFREALGKIRSNLEVLLASWL
;
A
#
# COMPACT_ATOMS: atom_id res chain seq x y z
N MET A 1 15.46 -23.45 5.50
CA MET A 1 13.98 -23.42 5.56
C MET A 1 13.63 -22.15 6.29
N GLU A 2 12.81 -21.27 5.70
CA GLU A 2 12.37 -20.03 6.35
C GLU A 2 11.35 -20.37 7.45
N THR A 3 11.44 -19.69 8.60
CA THR A 3 10.47 -19.86 9.71
C THR A 3 9.26 -18.94 9.51
N ILE A 4 8.14 -19.29 10.15
CA ILE A 4 6.90 -18.48 10.09
C ILE A 4 7.13 -17.06 10.64
N GLU A 5 7.95 -16.94 11.69
CA GLU A 5 8.35 -15.64 12.27
C GLU A 5 9.14 -14.80 11.26
N GLN A 6 10.18 -15.37 10.62
CA GLN A 6 10.94 -14.69 9.57
C GLN A 6 10.08 -14.26 8.38
N MET A 7 9.10 -15.10 7.99
CA MET A 7 8.15 -14.80 6.93
C MET A 7 7.24 -13.63 7.31
N ALA A 8 6.69 -13.62 8.54
CA ALA A 8 5.86 -12.54 9.06
C ALA A 8 6.63 -11.20 9.10
N GLU A 9 7.85 -11.19 9.65
CA GLU A 9 8.69 -9.99 9.69
C GLU A 9 9.06 -9.48 8.30
N ARG A 10 9.31 -10.38 7.34
CA ARG A 10 9.56 -10.01 5.94
C ARG A 10 8.32 -9.34 5.34
N HIS A 11 7.14 -9.92 5.52
CA HIS A 11 5.91 -9.37 4.95
C HIS A 11 5.61 -7.98 5.52
N ILE A 12 5.85 -7.76 6.82
CA ILE A 12 5.70 -6.43 7.44
C ILE A 12 6.63 -5.42 6.79
N ARG A 13 7.94 -5.73 6.69
CA ARG A 13 8.94 -4.82 6.10
C ARG A 13 8.65 -4.50 4.64
N GLU A 14 8.28 -5.50 3.85
CA GLU A 14 7.91 -5.30 2.45
C GLU A 14 6.65 -4.44 2.33
N SER A 15 5.65 -4.66 3.18
CA SER A 15 4.42 -3.86 3.18
C SER A 15 4.69 -2.39 3.52
N GLU A 16 5.60 -2.11 4.44
CA GLU A 16 6.02 -0.74 4.76
C GLU A 16 6.78 -0.08 3.61
N ALA A 17 7.64 -0.83 2.92
CA ALA A 17 8.32 -0.33 1.74
C ALA A 17 7.32 0.01 0.63
N ASP A 18 6.33 -0.84 0.40
CA ASP A 18 5.26 -0.61 -0.57
C ASP A 18 4.38 0.59 -0.21
N LEU A 19 4.04 0.80 1.07
CA LEU A 19 3.31 1.99 1.53
C LEU A 19 4.08 3.29 1.21
N ASN A 20 5.39 3.32 1.49
CA ASN A 20 6.23 4.46 1.15
C ASN A 20 6.29 4.71 -0.36
N HIS A 21 6.31 3.63 -1.15
CA HIS A 21 6.31 3.76 -2.61
C HIS A 21 4.98 4.31 -3.13
N ILE A 22 3.85 3.83 -2.61
CA ILE A 22 2.52 4.32 -2.93
C ILE A 22 2.40 5.81 -2.61
N ASP A 23 2.94 6.29 -1.50
CA ASP A 23 2.96 7.73 -1.18
C ASP A 23 3.68 8.56 -2.24
N VAL A 24 4.80 8.05 -2.76
CA VAL A 24 5.53 8.70 -3.85
C VAL A 24 4.68 8.72 -5.13
N LEU A 25 4.02 7.61 -5.47
CA LEU A 25 3.16 7.52 -6.64
C LEU A 25 1.96 8.45 -6.52
N MET A 26 1.29 8.49 -5.37
CA MET A 26 0.16 9.39 -5.11
C MET A 26 0.57 10.86 -5.26
N LYS A 27 1.71 11.27 -4.71
CA LYS A 27 2.22 12.64 -4.87
C LYS A 27 2.50 12.99 -6.33
N ARG A 28 3.06 12.04 -7.10
CA ARG A 28 3.29 12.22 -8.54
C ARG A 28 1.97 12.34 -9.30
N ALA A 29 1.02 11.47 -9.00
CA ALA A 29 -0.29 11.44 -9.63
C ALA A 29 -1.06 12.72 -9.34
N GLN A 30 -1.04 13.22 -8.11
CA GLN A 30 -1.65 14.49 -7.74
C GLN A 30 -1.03 15.69 -8.48
N LYS A 31 0.28 15.65 -8.74
CA LYS A 31 0.95 16.69 -9.54
C LYS A 31 0.60 16.60 -11.02
N ALA A 32 0.45 15.39 -11.56
CA ALA A 32 0.11 15.15 -12.95
C ALA A 32 -1.37 15.48 -13.24
N SER A 33 -2.28 15.11 -12.34
CA SER A 33 -3.72 15.33 -12.47
C SER A 33 -4.10 16.81 -12.49
N ALA A 34 -3.32 17.68 -11.85
CA ALA A 34 -3.52 19.12 -11.89
C ALA A 34 -3.46 19.72 -13.31
N ASN A 35 -2.90 18.99 -14.29
CA ASN A 35 -2.80 19.40 -15.68
C ASN A 35 -3.65 18.53 -16.63
N ALA A 36 -4.42 17.56 -16.10
CA ALA A 36 -5.16 16.58 -16.90
C ALA A 36 -6.60 17.04 -17.17
N ALA A 37 -7.15 16.67 -18.33
CA ALA A 37 -8.54 16.93 -18.68
C ALA A 37 -9.53 16.23 -17.73
N ASP A 38 -9.13 15.10 -17.14
CA ASP A 38 -9.96 14.23 -16.29
C ASP A 38 -9.61 14.35 -14.80
N GLN A 39 -9.40 15.59 -14.32
CA GLN A 39 -8.99 15.88 -12.95
C GLN A 39 -9.95 15.30 -11.88
N ALA A 40 -11.26 15.25 -12.15
CA ALA A 40 -12.22 14.74 -11.17
C ALA A 40 -12.12 13.21 -10.97
N GLU A 41 -11.92 12.45 -12.03
CA GLU A 41 -11.71 11.00 -11.95
C GLU A 41 -10.37 10.68 -11.28
N ALA A 42 -9.34 11.45 -11.61
CA ALA A 42 -8.03 11.42 -10.98
C ALA A 42 -8.10 11.59 -9.46
N GLU A 43 -8.79 12.64 -9.00
CA GLU A 43 -8.94 12.98 -7.58
C GLU A 43 -9.71 11.89 -6.83
N MET A 44 -10.77 11.33 -7.44
CA MET A 44 -11.52 10.22 -6.85
C MET A 44 -10.64 8.97 -6.65
N LEU A 45 -9.84 8.60 -7.65
CA LEU A 45 -8.95 7.44 -7.57
C LEU A 45 -7.83 7.66 -6.53
N LEU A 46 -7.27 8.86 -6.47
CA LEU A 46 -6.29 9.25 -5.46
C LEU A 46 -6.87 9.21 -4.04
N GLU A 47 -8.11 9.65 -3.85
CA GLU A 47 -8.77 9.61 -2.54
C GLU A 47 -9.04 8.16 -2.11
N GLN A 48 -9.45 7.29 -3.03
CA GLN A 48 -9.62 5.86 -2.74
C GLN A 48 -8.28 5.20 -2.36
N ALA A 49 -7.20 5.48 -3.11
CA ALA A 49 -5.87 4.99 -2.80
C ALA A 49 -5.40 5.47 -1.42
N ALA A 50 -5.61 6.75 -1.09
CA ALA A 50 -5.28 7.34 0.20
C ALA A 50 -6.01 6.64 1.37
N LYS A 51 -7.31 6.40 1.24
CA LYS A 51 -8.12 5.72 2.26
C LYS A 51 -7.65 4.29 2.50
N GLN A 52 -7.34 3.57 1.42
CA GLN A 52 -6.84 2.20 1.52
C GLN A 52 -5.44 2.18 2.13
N HIS A 53 -4.53 3.06 1.69
CA HIS A 53 -3.19 3.22 2.26
C HIS A 53 -3.24 3.50 3.77
N ALA A 54 -4.03 4.48 4.21
CA ALA A 54 -4.15 4.82 5.63
C ALA A 54 -4.71 3.65 6.48
N LYS A 55 -5.66 2.88 5.94
CA LYS A 55 -6.18 1.69 6.61
C LYS A 55 -5.08 0.62 6.76
N LEU A 56 -4.29 0.41 5.72
CA LEU A 56 -3.20 -0.57 5.71
C LEU A 56 -2.08 -0.16 6.67
N ASP A 57 -1.72 1.11 6.72
CA ASP A 57 -0.73 1.66 7.65
C ASP A 57 -1.15 1.51 9.11
N GLN A 58 -2.42 1.82 9.43
CA GLN A 58 -2.98 1.60 10.76
C GLN A 58 -2.94 0.12 11.17
N HIS A 59 -3.28 -0.78 10.25
CA HIS A 59 -3.21 -2.22 10.52
C HIS A 59 -1.76 -2.69 10.77
N LEU A 60 -0.79 -2.26 9.95
CA LEU A 60 0.62 -2.61 10.16
C LEU A 60 1.15 -2.07 11.50
N THR A 61 0.78 -0.84 11.85
CA THR A 61 1.12 -0.24 13.15
C THR A 61 0.54 -1.05 14.31
N ALA A 62 -0.73 -1.47 14.20
CA ALA A 62 -1.38 -2.31 15.20
C ALA A 62 -0.72 -3.69 15.31
N LEU A 63 -0.31 -4.29 14.20
CA LEU A 63 0.39 -5.59 14.18
C LEU A 63 1.76 -5.49 14.85
N ARG A 64 2.53 -4.44 14.58
CA ARG A 64 3.83 -4.21 15.25
C ARG A 64 3.72 -3.96 16.75
N SER A 65 2.57 -3.47 17.19
CA SER A 65 2.35 -3.10 18.60
C SER A 65 1.90 -4.27 19.47
N GLN A 66 1.69 -5.48 18.91
CA GLN A 66 1.30 -6.66 19.67
C GLN A 66 2.46 -7.18 20.53
N GLN A 67 2.21 -7.38 21.83
CA GLN A 67 3.21 -7.90 22.78
C GLN A 67 3.54 -9.39 22.56
N GLU A 68 2.55 -10.19 22.14
CA GLU A 68 2.73 -11.60 21.77
C GLU A 68 2.11 -11.80 20.37
N PRO A 69 2.93 -11.82 19.32
CA PRO A 69 2.45 -11.91 17.96
C PRO A 69 2.09 -13.35 17.59
N ASP A 70 0.86 -13.59 17.12
CA ASP A 70 0.52 -14.85 16.45
C ASP A 70 1.17 -14.86 15.07
N HIS A 71 2.37 -15.44 14.98
CA HIS A 71 3.20 -15.39 13.77
C HIS A 71 2.54 -16.05 12.55
N GLU A 72 1.68 -17.05 12.75
CA GLU A 72 0.99 -17.74 11.65
C GLU A 72 -0.07 -16.83 11.05
N LYS A 73 -0.89 -16.21 11.92
CA LYS A 73 -1.85 -15.19 11.52
C LYS A 73 -1.17 -13.97 10.90
N LEU A 74 -0.04 -13.53 11.44
CA LEU A 74 0.73 -12.40 10.91
C LEU A 74 1.28 -12.68 9.52
N ALA A 75 1.77 -13.89 9.27
CA ALA A 75 2.25 -14.24 7.95
C ALA A 75 1.12 -14.24 6.91
N GLU A 76 -0.07 -14.73 7.28
CA GLU A 76 -1.26 -14.71 6.43
C GLU A 76 -1.76 -13.28 6.17
N GLU A 77 -1.90 -12.47 7.22
CA GLU A 77 -2.32 -11.06 7.10
C GLU A 77 -1.32 -10.24 6.28
N GLY A 78 -0.01 -10.44 6.50
CA GLY A 78 1.04 -9.81 5.71
C GLY A 78 1.00 -10.20 4.23
N ALA A 79 0.61 -11.44 3.90
CA ALA A 79 0.42 -11.84 2.51
C ALA A 79 -0.77 -11.12 1.86
N ARG A 80 -1.90 -11.02 2.56
CA ARG A 80 -3.08 -10.27 2.11
C ARG A 80 -2.78 -8.79 1.93
N PHE A 81 -1.97 -8.20 2.82
CA PHE A 81 -1.57 -6.81 2.72
C PHE A 81 -0.72 -6.51 1.49
N ARG A 82 0.28 -7.33 1.20
CA ARG A 82 1.07 -7.15 -0.03
C ARG A 82 0.21 -7.24 -1.29
N GLU A 83 -0.79 -8.13 -1.32
CA GLU A 83 -1.70 -8.20 -2.46
C GLU A 83 -2.52 -6.91 -2.61
N ALA A 84 -3.03 -6.35 -1.50
CA ALA A 84 -3.76 -5.09 -1.50
C ALA A 84 -2.87 -3.91 -1.94
N LEU A 85 -1.65 -3.83 -1.40
CA LEU A 85 -0.67 -2.80 -1.77
C LEU A 85 -0.27 -2.91 -3.24
N GLY A 86 -0.05 -4.13 -3.75
CA GLY A 86 0.24 -4.37 -5.16
C GLY A 86 -0.86 -3.86 -6.09
N LYS A 87 -2.14 -4.03 -5.69
CA LYS A 87 -3.29 -3.50 -6.45
C LYS A 87 -3.30 -1.98 -6.47
N ILE A 88 -3.10 -1.33 -5.32
CA ILE A 88 -3.05 0.14 -5.22
C ILE A 88 -1.91 0.68 -6.09
N ARG A 89 -0.71 0.08 -5.96
CA ARG A 89 0.47 0.46 -6.74
C ARG A 89 0.20 0.36 -8.24
N SER A 90 -0.29 -0.79 -8.70
CA SER A 90 -0.62 -1.03 -10.12
C SER A 90 -1.61 0.00 -10.65
N ASN A 91 -2.67 0.29 -9.89
CA ASN A 91 -3.67 1.29 -10.29
C ASN A 91 -3.06 2.69 -10.44
N LEU A 92 -2.20 3.10 -9.50
CA LEU A 92 -1.53 4.40 -9.57
C LEU A 92 -0.50 4.47 -10.72
N GLU A 93 0.20 3.38 -11.00
CA GLU A 93 1.14 3.29 -12.12
C GLU A 93 0.40 3.42 -13.46
N VAL A 94 -0.72 2.72 -13.63
CA VAL A 94 -1.57 2.82 -14.83
C VAL A 94 -2.13 4.24 -14.99
N LEU A 95 -2.62 4.82 -13.89
CA LEU A 95 -3.14 6.19 -13.87
C LEU A 95 -2.07 7.19 -14.30
N LEU A 96 -0.86 7.09 -13.74
CA LEU A 96 0.27 7.94 -14.10
C LEU A 96 0.69 7.76 -15.57
N ALA A 97 0.70 6.52 -16.07
CA ALA A 97 1.05 6.23 -17.45
C ALA A 97 0.04 6.82 -18.44
N SER A 98 -1.23 6.97 -18.05
CA SER A 98 -2.27 7.59 -18.89
C SER A 98 -2.14 9.11 -19.03
N TRP A 99 -1.31 9.75 -18.20
CA TRP A 99 -1.11 11.20 -18.16
C TRP A 99 0.28 11.66 -18.63
N LEU A 100 1.12 10.74 -19.11
CA LEU A 100 2.40 11.01 -19.77
C LEU A 100 2.22 11.07 -21.28
#